data_AF-A0A7C1UT09-F1
#
_entry.id   AF-A0A7C1UT09-F1
#
_cell.length_a   1.000
_cell.length_b   1.000
_cell.length_c   1.000
_cell.angle_alpha   90.00
_cell.angle_beta   90.00
_cell.angle_gamma   90.00
#
_symmetry.space_group_name_H-M   'P 1'
#
loop_
_entity.id
_entity.type
_entity.pdbx_description
1 polymer ?
#
loop_
_entity_poly.entity_id
_entity_poly.type
_entity_poly.pdbx_seq_one_letter_code
_entity_poly.pdbx_strand_id
1 'polypeptide(L)'
;MHFRQDRMTGKERIEALFSYQRPDRVPLGAMSTGFSTKNAGYTVADAYDNPEKSFEAMLWTTEQYGWDPVPQYSGHTVLGAWDFGGKIRLPESEYEGALVVTEYPVKCESDVEKLALPDPKTAGRIPKAFRFSQ
;
A
#
# COMPACT_ATOMS: atom_id res chain seq x y z
N MET A 1 -4.16 18.89 7.66
CA MET A 1 -3.52 19.84 8.59
C MET A 1 -3.34 21.10 7.79
N HIS A 2 -3.97 22.18 8.22
CA HIS A 2 -3.99 23.43 7.49
C HIS A 2 -3.41 24.52 8.38
N PHE A 3 -2.23 25.01 8.04
CA PHE A 3 -1.60 26.12 8.75
C PHE A 3 -2.17 27.44 8.25
N ARG A 4 -2.15 28.48 9.09
CA ARG A 4 -2.61 29.84 8.71
C ARG A 4 -1.85 30.42 7.51
N GLN A 5 -0.66 29.91 7.23
CA GLN A 5 0.23 30.30 6.14
C GLN A 5 0.04 29.47 4.86
N ASP A 6 -0.68 28.33 4.92
CA ASP A 6 -0.94 27.49 3.75
C ASP A 6 -1.77 28.27 2.72
N ARG A 7 -1.43 28.11 1.44
CA ARG A 7 -2.09 28.75 0.29
C ARG A 7 -2.74 27.74 -0.66
N MET A 8 -2.50 26.46 -0.42
CA MET A 8 -3.06 25.32 -1.14
C MET A 8 -3.75 24.38 -0.16
N THR A 9 -4.82 23.74 -0.60
CA THR A 9 -5.33 22.50 -0.02
C THR A 9 -4.32 21.36 -0.22
N GLY A 10 -4.48 20.25 0.51
CA GLY A 10 -3.62 19.08 0.30
C GLY A 10 -3.69 18.52 -1.12
N LYS A 11 -4.87 18.57 -1.75
CA LYS A 11 -5.05 18.16 -3.15
C LYS A 11 -4.25 19.04 -4.10
N GLU A 12 -4.45 20.37 -4.06
CA GLU A 12 -3.74 21.32 -4.93
C GLU A 12 -2.21 21.24 -4.73
N ARG A 13 -1.76 21.00 -3.50
CA ARG A 13 -0.34 20.82 -3.16
C ARG A 13 0.27 19.57 -3.81
N ILE A 14 -0.46 18.46 -3.82
CA ILE A 14 -0.05 17.21 -4.48
C ILE A 14 -0.12 17.34 -6.01
N GLU A 15 -1.16 17.98 -6.54
CA GLU A 15 -1.29 18.27 -7.98
C GLU A 15 -0.16 19.19 -8.48
N ALA A 16 0.21 20.21 -7.71
CA ALA A 16 1.36 21.06 -8.01
C ALA A 16 2.67 20.25 -8.05
N LEU A 17 2.92 19.39 -7.06
CA LEU A 17 4.09 18.51 -7.01
C LEU A 17 4.19 17.63 -8.26
N PHE A 18 3.13 16.90 -8.61
CA PHE A 18 3.12 16.01 -9.78
C PHE A 18 3.15 16.76 -11.13
N SER A 19 2.74 18.03 -11.14
CA SER A 19 2.83 18.93 -12.31
C SER A 19 4.17 19.68 -12.41
N TYR A 20 5.17 19.29 -11.62
CA TYR A 20 6.48 19.96 -11.52
C TYR A 20 6.40 21.46 -11.20
N GLN A 21 5.31 21.90 -10.56
CA GLN A 21 5.14 23.26 -10.05
C GLN A 21 5.61 23.33 -8.60
N ARG A 22 6.04 24.51 -8.17
CA ARG A 22 6.44 24.74 -6.77
C ARG A 22 5.19 24.75 -5.88
N PRO A 23 5.05 23.81 -4.92
CA PRO A 23 3.95 23.86 -3.97
C PRO A 23 4.18 24.94 -2.91
N ASP A 24 3.13 25.31 -2.17
CA ASP A 24 3.18 26.35 -1.13
C ASP A 24 4.08 25.98 0.08
N ARG A 25 4.15 24.68 0.40
CA ARG A 25 5.09 24.06 1.34
C ARG A 25 5.41 22.62 0.92
N VAL A 26 6.39 22.01 1.59
CA VAL A 26 6.67 20.57 1.41
C VAL A 26 5.41 19.75 1.74
N PRO A 27 4.96 18.84 0.85
CA PRO A 27 3.85 17.93 1.13
C PRO A 27 4.26 16.84 2.12
N LEU A 28 3.33 16.41 2.98
CA LEU A 28 3.56 15.39 4.00
C LEU A 28 2.55 14.23 3.85
N GLY A 29 3.01 13.08 3.36
CA GLY A 29 2.31 11.77 3.36
C GLY A 29 3.14 10.69 4.10
N ALA A 30 2.70 9.42 4.14
CA ALA A 30 3.22 8.47 5.17
C ALA A 30 3.57 7.01 4.77
N MET A 31 3.08 6.46 3.65
CA MET A 31 3.23 5.03 3.25
C MET A 31 2.82 3.99 4.32
N SER A 32 1.77 4.30 5.07
CA SER A 32 1.52 3.80 6.44
C SER A 32 0.46 2.69 6.58
N THR A 33 0.27 1.82 5.59
CA THR A 33 -0.90 0.91 5.51
C THR A 33 -1.27 0.18 6.81
N GLY A 34 -0.34 -0.57 7.42
CA GLY A 34 -0.61 -1.31 8.65
C GLY A 34 -0.84 -0.42 9.88
N PHE A 35 -0.26 0.78 9.90
CA PHE A 35 -0.57 1.80 10.91
C PHE A 35 -1.96 2.35 10.71
N SER A 36 -2.36 2.71 9.47
CA SER A 36 -3.67 3.26 9.17
C SER A 36 -4.81 2.33 9.58
N THR A 37 -4.72 1.03 9.29
CA THR A 37 -5.76 0.08 9.73
C THR A 37 -5.79 -0.13 11.24
N LYS A 38 -4.62 -0.23 11.89
CA LYS A 38 -4.54 -0.29 13.37
C LYS A 38 -5.10 0.96 14.04
N ASN A 39 -4.84 2.12 13.47
CA ASN A 39 -5.35 3.43 13.91
C ASN A 39 -6.88 3.47 13.80
N ALA A 40 -7.45 2.97 12.69
CA ALA A 40 -8.89 2.83 12.48
C ALA A 40 -9.56 1.67 13.29
N GLY A 41 -8.83 0.99 14.18
CA GLY A 41 -9.36 -0.08 15.03
C GLY A 41 -9.40 -1.49 14.40
N TYR A 42 -8.85 -1.66 13.21
CA TYR A 42 -8.71 -2.96 12.54
C TYR A 42 -7.36 -3.64 12.85
N THR A 43 -7.13 -4.83 12.29
CA THR A 43 -5.84 -5.53 12.40
C THR A 43 -4.86 -5.08 11.31
N VAL A 44 -3.60 -5.51 11.41
CA VAL A 44 -2.64 -5.39 10.29
C VAL A 44 -3.01 -6.35 9.16
N ALA A 45 -3.60 -7.51 9.46
CA ALA A 45 -4.08 -8.46 8.45
C ALA A 45 -5.21 -7.90 7.57
N ASP A 46 -6.14 -7.14 8.16
CA ASP A 46 -7.20 -6.44 7.42
C ASP A 46 -6.63 -5.54 6.30
N ALA A 47 -5.47 -4.91 6.53
CA ALA A 47 -4.78 -4.05 5.56
C ALA A 47 -4.35 -4.78 4.28
N TYR A 48 -4.18 -6.10 4.37
CA TYR A 48 -3.73 -6.94 3.27
C TYR A 48 -4.86 -7.79 2.67
N ASP A 49 -5.83 -8.25 3.46
CA ASP A 49 -6.92 -9.09 2.92
C ASP A 49 -8.16 -8.29 2.47
N ASN A 50 -8.49 -7.20 3.19
CA ASN A 50 -9.67 -6.38 2.92
C ASN A 50 -9.26 -4.99 2.37
N PRO A 51 -9.31 -4.77 1.04
CA PRO A 51 -8.89 -3.51 0.43
C PRO A 51 -9.83 -2.34 0.75
N GLU A 52 -11.10 -2.61 1.07
CA GLU A 52 -12.12 -1.58 1.39
C GLU A 52 -11.79 -0.96 2.75
N LYS A 53 -11.67 -1.79 3.80
CA LYS A 53 -11.18 -1.37 5.12
C LYS A 53 -9.82 -0.69 5.05
N SER A 54 -8.90 -1.21 4.24
CA SER A 54 -7.58 -0.62 4.07
C SER A 54 -7.69 0.80 3.49
N PHE A 55 -8.49 1.01 2.45
CA PHE A 55 -8.67 2.29 1.80
C PHE A 55 -9.35 3.32 2.72
N GLU A 56 -10.47 2.94 3.34
CA GLU A 56 -11.20 3.77 4.30
C GLU A 56 -10.30 4.20 5.48
N ALA A 57 -9.54 3.25 6.05
CA ALA A 57 -8.61 3.53 7.14
C ALA A 57 -7.47 4.48 6.72
N MET A 58 -6.98 4.39 5.48
CA MET A 58 -5.98 5.32 4.95
C MET A 58 -6.55 6.73 4.73
N LEU A 59 -7.78 6.85 4.22
CA LEU A 59 -8.47 8.15 4.11
C LEU A 59 -8.66 8.79 5.49
N TRP A 60 -9.22 8.03 6.45
CA TRP A 60 -9.49 8.52 7.79
C TRP A 60 -8.22 8.92 8.55
N THR A 61 -7.15 8.13 8.42
CA THR A 61 -5.83 8.47 8.99
C THR A 61 -5.25 9.72 8.32
N THR A 62 -5.39 9.85 7.00
CA THR A 62 -4.94 11.05 6.26
C THR A 62 -5.65 12.31 6.75
N GLU A 63 -6.95 12.24 7.00
CA GLU A 63 -7.73 13.33 7.59
C GLU A 63 -7.27 13.65 9.03
N GLN A 64 -7.21 12.63 9.90
CA GLN A 64 -6.89 12.76 11.32
C GLN A 64 -5.50 13.37 11.58
N TYR A 65 -4.46 12.83 10.92
CA TYR A 65 -3.10 13.38 11.00
C TYR A 65 -2.91 14.58 10.07
N GLY A 66 -3.89 14.83 9.21
CA GLY A 66 -3.94 15.97 8.34
C GLY A 66 -2.86 15.95 7.26
N TRP A 67 -2.51 14.76 6.78
CA TRP A 67 -1.56 14.54 5.71
C TRP A 67 -2.10 15.04 4.36
N ASP A 68 -1.18 15.27 3.45
CA ASP A 68 -1.47 15.56 2.06
C ASP A 68 -1.86 14.25 1.34
N PRO A 69 -2.98 14.20 0.60
CA PRO A 69 -3.59 12.94 0.16
C PRO A 69 -2.79 12.28 -0.97
N VAL A 70 -1.94 11.34 -0.61
CA VAL A 70 -1.26 10.43 -1.53
C VAL A 70 -1.92 9.06 -1.40
N PRO A 71 -2.68 8.58 -2.41
CA PRO A 71 -3.26 7.24 -2.38
C PRO A 71 -2.16 6.17 -2.28
N GLN A 72 -2.09 5.53 -1.11
CA GLN A 72 -1.18 4.43 -0.84
C GLN A 72 -1.86 3.13 -1.26
N TYR A 73 -1.23 2.32 -2.12
CA TYR A 73 -1.74 0.97 -2.42
C TYR A 73 -0.90 -0.12 -1.72
N SER A 74 -1.57 -0.97 -0.94
CA SER A 74 -0.97 -2.06 -0.18
C SER A 74 -0.62 -3.29 -1.05
N GLY A 75 0.12 -3.08 -2.14
CA GLY A 75 0.48 -4.14 -3.08
C GLY A 75 1.93 -4.64 -2.98
N HIS A 76 2.89 -3.72 -3.06
CA HIS A 76 4.08 -3.99 -3.86
C HIS A 76 5.12 -4.95 -3.27
N THR A 77 5.25 -5.06 -1.94
CA THR A 77 6.46 -5.67 -1.33
C THR A 77 6.49 -7.20 -1.30
N VAL A 78 5.32 -7.87 -1.39
CA VAL A 78 5.23 -9.35 -1.30
C VAL A 78 4.58 -9.99 -2.53
N LEU A 79 4.14 -9.17 -3.50
CA LEU A 79 3.68 -9.62 -4.83
C LEU A 79 4.71 -10.54 -5.49
N GLY A 80 5.99 -10.14 -5.58
CA GLY A 80 7.01 -10.91 -6.30
C GLY A 80 7.25 -12.34 -5.78
N ALA A 81 7.02 -12.63 -4.49
CA ALA A 81 7.12 -14.00 -3.98
C ALA A 81 5.83 -14.80 -4.27
N TRP A 82 4.66 -14.19 -4.10
CA TRP A 82 3.36 -14.84 -4.25
C TRP A 82 2.98 -15.07 -5.72
N ASP A 83 3.18 -14.05 -6.57
CA ASP A 83 2.82 -14.07 -7.99
C ASP A 83 3.62 -15.13 -8.77
N PHE A 84 4.86 -15.39 -8.37
CA PHE A 84 5.72 -16.43 -8.94
C PHE A 84 5.53 -17.81 -8.29
N GLY A 85 4.45 -18.03 -7.52
CA GLY A 85 4.05 -19.33 -7.00
C GLY A 85 4.57 -19.68 -5.59
N GLY A 86 5.23 -18.74 -4.91
CA GLY A 86 5.56 -18.87 -3.50
C GLY A 86 4.32 -18.80 -2.60
N LYS A 87 4.46 -19.26 -1.35
CA LYS A 87 3.39 -19.21 -0.34
C LYS A 87 3.60 -18.06 0.62
N ILE A 88 2.49 -17.46 1.02
CA ILE A 88 2.43 -16.33 1.95
C ILE A 88 1.35 -16.58 3.00
N ARG A 89 1.51 -15.97 4.17
CA ARG A 89 0.45 -15.85 5.17
C ARG A 89 0.22 -14.39 5.56
N LEU A 90 -0.93 -14.13 6.15
CA LEU A 90 -1.25 -12.83 6.75
C LEU A 90 -0.41 -12.61 8.03
N PRO A 91 -0.24 -11.35 8.46
CA PRO A 91 0.23 -11.03 9.81
C PRO A 91 -0.66 -11.66 10.89
N GLU A 92 -0.07 -12.31 11.88
CA GLU A 92 -0.78 -13.00 12.97
C GLU A 92 -0.56 -12.34 14.34
N SER A 93 0.50 -11.53 14.51
CA SER A 93 0.83 -10.85 15.77
C SER A 93 1.05 -9.35 15.60
N GLU A 94 1.07 -8.62 16.72
CA GLU A 94 1.37 -7.17 16.76
C GLU A 94 2.78 -6.80 16.29
N TYR A 95 3.70 -7.78 16.25
CA TYR A 95 5.08 -7.61 15.79
C TYR A 95 5.22 -7.78 14.26
N GLU A 96 4.15 -8.18 13.57
CA GLU A 96 4.16 -8.44 12.13
C GLU A 96 3.48 -7.29 11.37
N GLY A 97 4.31 -6.44 10.76
CA GLY A 97 3.84 -5.28 9.99
C GLY A 97 3.42 -5.56 8.54
N ALA A 98 3.68 -6.77 8.01
CA ALA A 98 3.52 -7.11 6.60
C ALA A 98 3.23 -8.60 6.38
N LEU A 99 2.78 -8.94 5.16
CA LEU A 99 2.66 -10.33 4.69
C LEU A 99 3.98 -11.10 4.88
N VAL A 100 3.89 -12.34 5.33
CA VAL A 100 5.05 -13.20 5.61
C VAL A 100 5.16 -14.26 4.52
N VAL A 101 6.32 -14.33 3.85
CA VAL A 101 6.64 -15.42 2.90
C VAL A 101 6.93 -16.68 3.71
N THR A 102 6.15 -17.74 3.48
CA THR A 102 6.29 -19.05 4.12
C THR A 102 6.99 -20.07 3.23
N GLU A 103 6.96 -19.87 1.90
CA GLU A 103 7.71 -20.68 0.94
C GLU A 103 8.15 -19.81 -0.24
N TYR A 104 9.45 -19.73 -0.51
CA TYR A 104 9.98 -19.02 -1.66
C TYR A 104 9.81 -19.85 -2.95
N PRO A 105 9.50 -19.23 -4.10
CA PRO A 105 9.37 -19.92 -5.39
C PRO A 105 10.71 -20.42 -5.94
N VAL A 106 11.82 -19.80 -5.51
CA VAL A 106 13.20 -20.17 -5.83
C VAL A 106 13.87 -20.70 -4.56
N LYS A 107 14.40 -21.92 -4.58
CA LYS A 107 15.10 -22.56 -3.45
C LYS A 107 16.57 -22.83 -3.76
N CYS A 108 16.90 -22.95 -5.04
CA CYS A 108 18.26 -22.98 -5.57
C CYS A 108 18.34 -22.22 -6.90
N GLU A 109 19.56 -21.93 -7.36
CA GLU A 109 19.82 -21.16 -8.58
C GLU A 109 19.09 -21.71 -9.83
N SER A 110 19.05 -23.03 -10.00
CA SER A 110 18.37 -23.67 -11.14
C SER A 110 16.84 -23.64 -11.10
N ASP A 111 16.22 -23.13 -10.02
CA ASP A 111 14.78 -22.85 -10.00
C ASP A 111 14.44 -21.55 -10.76
N VAL A 112 15.40 -20.63 -10.94
CA VAL A 112 15.20 -19.38 -11.69
C VAL A 112 14.79 -19.67 -13.14
N GLU A 113 15.42 -20.66 -13.77
CA GLU A 113 15.12 -21.13 -15.14
C GLU A 113 13.72 -21.74 -15.28
N LYS A 114 13.04 -22.04 -14.17
CA LYS A 114 11.69 -22.62 -14.12
C LYS A 114 10.61 -21.55 -13.90
N LEU A 115 10.99 -20.30 -13.63
CA LEU A 115 10.04 -19.22 -13.40
C LEU A 115 9.33 -18.84 -14.70
N ALA A 116 8.00 -18.93 -14.68
CA ALA A 116 7.15 -18.34 -15.70
C ALA A 116 6.78 -16.90 -15.30
N LEU A 117 6.69 -15.99 -16.28
CA LEU A 117 6.10 -14.67 -16.05
C LEU A 117 4.60 -14.83 -15.72
N PRO A 118 4.12 -14.36 -14.56
CA PRO A 118 2.73 -14.49 -14.19
C PRO A 118 1.85 -13.48 -14.95
N ASP A 119 0.62 -13.87 -15.31
CA ASP A 119 -0.35 -12.98 -15.97
C ASP A 119 -0.87 -11.94 -14.96
N PRO A 120 -0.62 -10.62 -15.16
CA PRO A 120 -1.08 -9.58 -14.24
C PRO A 120 -2.60 -9.54 -14.05
N LYS A 121 -3.40 -10.12 -14.96
CA LYS A 121 -4.86 -10.20 -14.83
C LYS A 121 -5.34 -11.27 -13.84
N THR A 122 -4.46 -12.16 -13.39
CA THR A 122 -4.80 -13.27 -12.49
C THR A 122 -3.82 -13.46 -11.32
N ALA A 123 -2.62 -12.88 -11.40
CA ALA A 123 -1.55 -13.03 -10.41
C ALA A 123 -1.92 -12.47 -9.02
N GLY A 124 -1.76 -13.31 -7.99
CA GLY A 124 -1.81 -12.95 -6.57
C GLY A 124 -2.99 -12.03 -6.19
N ARG A 125 -2.65 -10.82 -5.74
CA ARG A 125 -3.63 -9.79 -5.35
C ARG A 125 -3.91 -8.73 -6.41
N ILE A 126 -3.26 -8.79 -7.58
CA ILE A 126 -3.40 -7.76 -8.62
C ILE A 126 -4.87 -7.59 -9.08
N PRO A 127 -5.68 -8.65 -9.27
CA PRO A 127 -7.10 -8.51 -9.60
C PRO A 127 -7.92 -7.85 -8.48
N LYS A 128 -7.55 -8.08 -7.20
CA LYS A 128 -8.16 -7.36 -6.07
C LYS A 128 -7.79 -5.87 -6.09
N ALA A 129 -6.59 -5.51 -6.55
CA ALA A 129 -6.10 -4.13 -6.68
C ALA A 129 -6.87 -3.34 -7.75
N PHE A 130 -7.06 -3.91 -8.93
CA PHE A 130 -7.71 -3.24 -10.08
C PHE A 130 -9.15 -2.78 -9.83
N ARG A 131 -9.81 -3.27 -8.77
CA ARG A 131 -11.14 -2.78 -8.34
C ARG A 131 -11.10 -1.35 -7.76
N PHE A 132 -9.93 -0.85 -7.38
CA PHE A 132 -9.73 0.47 -6.74
C PHE A 132 -8.89 1.43 -7.60
N SER A 133 -8.71 1.11 -8.89
CA SER A 133 -7.91 1.89 -9.84
C SER A 133 -8.72 2.32 -11.07
N GLN A 134 -10.03 2.48 -10.91
CA GLN A 134 -10.98 2.99 -11.92
C GLN A 134 -11.51 4.35 -11.49
#